data_AF-A0A9X2WW16-F1
#
_entry.id   AF-A0A9X2WW16-F1
#
_cell.length_a   1.000
_cell.length_b   1.000
_cell.length_c   1.000
_cell.angle_alpha   90.00
_cell.angle_beta   90.00
_cell.angle_gamma   90.00
#
_symmetry.space_group_name_H-M   'P 1'
#
loop_
_entity.id
_entity.type
_entity.pdbx_description
1 polymer ?
#
loop_
_entity_poly.entity_id
_entity_poly.type
_entity_poly.pdbx_seq_one_letter_code
_entity_poly.pdbx_strand_id
1 'polypeptide(L)'
;MSQIKSQVCGWVEQGHITQEQANTLYRQVTVLPDASSWRSLIANLLLWFGALSFASGVIFFFAYNWQSLGRFAKFGLIEVAIVLATGAFAWLYYRANSLSAASHSHSHSNQSNDSRFGATTANGVLLAASVLVGGLLALVGQTYQTGADPWQLFALWALVILPFAWVAGFDGLWLLLVGLINLSIGIFLDSFSHLWGAFLDEQGQLLIFICLNLAIYYAFVLLDRNVVGRWHAPILEYVCSLFAMGCFTWLITWLIFDDFFKGDGFSTWIVCGYLAHLVLGFVIFRYRLPRIYPLALGGFSLIAVGAALLIRLMFEDNDPIGGFLFIGLYIILASTGLSIWLKELSRKLKPLSQSMSELEPEPMSELEPEPAARATQGKVGDIHEQQ
;
A
#
# COMPACT_ATOMS: atom_id res chain seq x y z
N MET A 1 16.51 -2.05 -25.07
CA MET A 1 17.94 -2.22 -24.68
C MET A 1 18.19 -3.45 -23.81
N SER A 2 17.37 -3.78 -22.79
CA SER A 2 17.57 -5.00 -21.97
C SER A 2 17.47 -6.30 -22.79
N GLN A 3 16.53 -6.36 -23.75
CA GLN A 3 16.32 -7.53 -24.61
C GLN A 3 17.52 -7.87 -25.52
N ILE A 4 18.25 -6.87 -26.01
CA ILE A 4 19.43 -7.10 -26.88
C ILE A 4 20.59 -7.68 -26.06
N LYS A 5 20.80 -7.17 -24.84
CA LYS A 5 21.85 -7.70 -23.94
C LYS A 5 21.59 -9.17 -23.58
N SER A 6 20.35 -9.53 -23.27
CA SER A 6 19.99 -10.92 -22.98
C SER A 6 20.13 -11.86 -24.19
N GLN A 7 19.81 -11.38 -25.40
CA GLN A 7 19.93 -12.16 -26.63
C GLN A 7 21.40 -12.41 -27.01
N VAL A 8 22.25 -11.40 -26.88
CA VAL A 8 23.70 -11.53 -27.13
C VAL A 8 24.36 -12.47 -26.13
N CYS A 9 23.94 -12.44 -24.86
CA CYS A 9 24.40 -13.39 -23.85
C CYS A 9 23.99 -14.84 -24.21
N GLY A 10 22.75 -15.03 -24.68
CA GLY A 10 22.27 -16.33 -25.16
C GLY A 10 23.05 -16.84 -26.37
N TRP A 11 23.44 -15.98 -27.31
CA TRP A 11 24.25 -16.37 -28.47
C TRP A 11 25.69 -16.76 -28.12
N VAL A 12 26.27 -16.17 -27.06
CA VAL A 12 27.57 -16.59 -26.51
C VAL A 12 27.46 -17.96 -25.84
N GLU A 13 26.44 -18.16 -25.00
CA GLU A 13 26.20 -19.45 -24.32
C GLU A 13 25.92 -20.60 -25.30
N GLN A 14 25.27 -20.31 -26.43
CA GLN A 14 25.00 -21.28 -27.50
C GLN A 14 26.17 -21.47 -28.47
N GLY A 15 27.29 -20.75 -28.29
CA GLY A 15 28.49 -20.86 -29.14
C GLY A 15 28.33 -20.29 -30.55
N HIS A 16 27.28 -19.51 -30.82
CA HIS A 16 27.02 -18.90 -32.13
C HIS A 16 27.94 -17.70 -32.42
N ILE A 17 28.48 -17.07 -31.38
CA ILE A 17 29.45 -15.97 -31.47
C ILE A 17 30.58 -16.20 -30.46
N THR A 18 31.82 -15.85 -30.84
CA THR A 18 32.95 -15.89 -29.91
C THR A 18 32.88 -14.72 -28.91
N GLN A 19 33.54 -14.86 -27.76
CA GLN A 19 33.63 -13.80 -26.74
C GLN A 19 34.14 -12.46 -27.32
N GLU A 20 35.06 -12.54 -28.30
CA GLU A 20 35.57 -11.38 -29.05
C GLU A 20 34.51 -10.73 -29.94
N GLN A 21 33.72 -11.51 -30.66
CA GLN A 21 32.63 -11.01 -31.50
C GLN A 21 31.53 -10.38 -30.65
N ALA A 22 31.20 -10.99 -29.50
CA ALA A 22 30.29 -10.41 -28.53
C ALA A 22 30.79 -9.06 -28.00
N ASN A 23 32.07 -8.95 -27.63
CA ASN A 23 32.66 -7.69 -27.18
C ASN A 23 32.64 -6.60 -28.27
N THR A 24 32.83 -6.99 -29.53
CA THR A 24 32.77 -6.07 -30.67
C THR A 24 31.34 -5.59 -30.92
N LEU A 25 30.36 -6.50 -30.82
CA LEU A 25 28.94 -6.20 -30.91
C LEU A 25 28.49 -5.30 -29.75
N TYR A 26 28.95 -5.57 -28.53
CA TYR A 26 28.72 -4.71 -27.37
C TYR A 26 29.33 -3.31 -27.59
N ARG A 27 30.53 -3.17 -28.14
CA ARG A 27 31.08 -1.83 -28.46
C ARG A 27 30.26 -1.08 -29.52
N GLN A 28 29.62 -1.78 -30.46
CA GLN A 28 28.80 -1.15 -31.51
C GLN A 28 27.38 -0.84 -31.05
N VAL A 29 26.80 -1.67 -30.19
CA VAL A 29 25.40 -1.53 -29.70
C VAL A 29 25.33 -0.71 -28.42
N THR A 30 26.37 -0.74 -27.59
CA THR A 30 26.44 0.09 -26.39
C THR A 30 26.88 1.46 -26.83
N VAL A 31 25.92 2.36 -27.01
CA VAL A 31 26.18 3.80 -27.08
C VAL A 31 26.89 4.17 -25.79
N LEU A 32 28.22 4.29 -25.84
CA LEU A 32 29.00 4.88 -24.76
C LEU A 32 28.39 6.26 -24.51
N PRO A 33 28.07 6.62 -23.25
CA PRO A 33 27.44 7.90 -22.97
C PRO A 33 28.30 9.02 -23.56
N ASP A 34 27.75 9.69 -24.56
CA ASP A 34 28.40 10.81 -25.24
C ASP A 34 28.61 11.98 -24.26
N ALA A 35 29.52 12.88 -24.56
CA ALA A 35 29.80 14.06 -23.72
C ALA A 35 28.53 14.88 -23.44
N SER A 36 27.58 14.91 -24.38
CA SER A 36 26.26 15.52 -24.24
C SER A 36 25.41 14.85 -23.14
N SER A 37 25.40 13.51 -23.09
CA SER A 37 24.66 12.73 -22.10
C SER A 37 25.25 12.92 -20.69
N TRP A 38 26.58 12.91 -20.58
CA TRP A 38 27.27 13.24 -19.33
C TRP A 38 26.95 14.64 -18.83
N ARG A 39 26.95 15.64 -19.73
CA ARG A 39 26.56 17.01 -19.37
C ARG A 39 25.12 17.09 -18.87
N SER A 40 24.18 16.38 -19.50
CA SER A 40 22.78 16.36 -19.05
C SER A 40 22.62 15.72 -17.66
N LEU A 41 23.35 14.63 -17.38
CA LEU A 41 23.35 13.98 -16.08
C LEU A 41 23.95 14.91 -15.02
N ILE A 42 25.12 15.48 -15.29
CA ILE A 42 25.80 16.41 -14.38
C ILE A 42 24.91 17.63 -14.14
N ALA A 43 24.26 18.18 -15.16
CA ALA A 43 23.34 19.31 -15.03
C ALA A 43 22.13 18.96 -14.15
N ASN A 44 21.53 17.78 -14.35
CA ASN A 44 20.43 17.31 -13.49
C ASN A 44 20.90 17.09 -12.04
N LEU A 45 22.07 16.48 -11.84
CA LEU A 45 22.63 16.29 -10.50
C LEU A 45 22.91 17.64 -9.82
N LEU A 46 23.54 18.58 -10.51
CA LEU A 46 23.77 19.94 -9.99
C LEU A 46 22.45 20.65 -9.67
N LEU A 47 21.42 20.48 -10.51
CA LEU A 47 20.10 21.05 -10.26
C LEU A 47 19.49 20.47 -8.98
N TRP A 48 19.53 19.14 -8.81
CA TRP A 48 19.04 18.48 -7.60
C TRP A 48 19.84 18.91 -6.36
N PHE A 49 21.18 18.93 -6.42
CA PHE A 49 22.01 19.41 -5.32
C PHE A 49 21.76 20.88 -4.99
N GLY A 50 21.58 21.72 -6.00
CA GLY A 50 21.24 23.14 -5.84
C GLY A 50 19.87 23.32 -5.19
N ALA A 51 18.85 22.60 -5.67
CA ALA A 51 17.51 22.63 -5.11
C ALA A 51 17.47 22.14 -3.66
N LEU A 52 18.16 21.03 -3.37
CA LEU A 52 18.31 20.47 -2.01
C LEU A 52 19.05 21.43 -1.08
N SER A 53 20.16 22.02 -1.53
CA SER A 53 20.93 22.97 -0.73
C SER A 53 20.14 24.25 -0.46
N PHE A 54 19.40 24.75 -1.44
CA PHE A 54 18.51 25.90 -1.27
C PHE A 54 17.37 25.59 -0.29
N ALA A 55 16.68 24.46 -0.47
CA ALA A 55 15.62 24.02 0.44
C ALA A 55 16.14 23.86 1.88
N SER A 56 17.31 23.23 2.05
CA SER A 56 18.00 23.11 3.33
C SER A 56 18.36 24.47 3.93
N GLY A 57 18.88 25.39 3.12
CA GLY A 57 19.16 26.77 3.53
C GLY A 57 17.92 27.51 4.02
N VAL A 58 16.79 27.37 3.34
CA VAL A 58 15.50 27.92 3.77
C VAL A 58 15.06 27.31 5.11
N ILE A 59 15.14 25.98 5.26
CA ILE A 59 14.81 25.28 6.52
C ILE A 59 15.70 25.78 7.66
N PHE A 60 17.03 25.85 7.46
CA PHE A 60 17.97 26.32 8.48
C PHE A 60 17.79 27.79 8.82
N PHE A 61 17.49 28.65 7.84
CA PHE A 61 17.19 30.04 8.08
C PHE A 61 16.00 30.19 9.03
N PHE A 62 14.89 29.49 8.77
CA PHE A 62 13.73 29.52 9.66
C PHE A 62 14.00 28.84 11.00
N ALA A 63 14.78 27.75 11.03
CA ALA A 63 15.15 27.07 12.26
C ALA A 63 16.01 27.96 13.18
N TYR A 64 17.02 28.65 12.62
CA TYR A 64 17.87 29.58 13.37
C TYR A 64 17.06 30.78 13.89
N ASN A 65 16.17 31.34 13.06
CA ASN A 65 15.32 32.46 13.45
C ASN A 65 14.07 32.02 14.25
N TRP A 66 13.88 30.72 14.53
CA TRP A 66 12.62 30.24 15.10
C TRP A 66 12.30 30.85 16.45
N GLN A 67 13.31 31.07 17.30
CA GLN A 67 13.08 31.66 18.62
C GLN A 67 12.74 33.16 18.54
N SER A 68 13.28 33.89 17.55
CA SER A 68 13.03 35.33 17.38
C SER A 68 11.73 35.64 16.65
N LEU A 69 11.17 34.69 15.90
CA LEU A 69 9.88 34.86 15.24
C LEU A 69 8.73 34.96 16.25
N GLY A 70 7.97 36.05 16.16
CA GLY A 70 6.72 36.20 16.89
C GLY A 70 5.69 35.13 16.49
N ARG A 71 4.75 34.82 17.38
CA ARG A 71 3.73 33.78 17.16
C ARG A 71 3.02 33.89 15.81
N PHE A 72 2.61 35.10 15.42
CA PHE A 72 1.87 35.33 14.17
C PHE A 72 2.71 35.02 12.93
N ALA A 73 4.02 35.23 12.98
CA ALA A 73 4.90 34.86 11.88
C ALA A 73 5.04 33.34 11.75
N LYS A 74 5.12 32.62 12.87
CA LYS A 74 5.18 31.14 12.88
C LYS A 74 3.90 30.54 12.32
N PHE A 75 2.73 31.00 12.80
CA PHE A 75 1.43 30.56 12.30
C PHE A 75 1.26 30.91 10.82
N GLY A 76 1.51 32.17 10.45
CA GLY A 76 1.39 32.62 9.07
C GLY A 76 2.26 31.84 8.09
N LEU A 77 3.46 31.43 8.49
CA LEU A 77 4.35 30.62 7.64
C LEU A 77 3.73 29.24 7.34
N ILE A 78 3.25 28.54 8.37
CA ILE A 78 2.66 27.20 8.20
C ILE A 78 1.32 27.30 7.47
N GLU A 79 0.47 28.26 7.83
CA GLU A 79 -0.83 28.48 7.17
C GLU A 79 -0.68 28.81 5.69
N VAL A 80 0.25 29.71 5.33
CA VAL A 80 0.54 30.02 3.91
C VAL A 80 1.05 28.79 3.18
N ALA A 81 1.93 27.99 3.80
CA ALA A 81 2.42 26.74 3.20
C ALA A 81 1.27 25.73 2.94
N ILE A 82 0.31 25.61 3.88
CA ILE A 82 -0.87 24.76 3.71
C ILE A 82 -1.76 25.27 2.57
N VAL A 83 -2.03 26.58 2.50
CA VAL A 83 -2.84 27.19 1.42
C VAL A 83 -2.16 27.00 0.06
N LEU A 84 -0.86 27.21 -0.04
CA LEU A 84 -0.11 26.98 -1.27
C LEU A 84 -0.12 25.50 -1.69
N ALA A 85 0.05 24.58 -0.74
CA ALA A 85 0.01 23.14 -1.03
C ALA A 85 -1.39 22.69 -1.48
N THR A 86 -2.45 23.10 -0.78
CA THR A 86 -3.84 22.77 -1.16
C THR A 86 -4.25 23.43 -2.49
N GLY A 87 -3.80 24.66 -2.75
CA GLY A 87 -3.99 25.33 -4.04
C GLY A 87 -3.24 24.63 -5.17
N ALA A 88 -2.00 24.20 -4.94
CA ALA A 88 -1.23 23.42 -5.90
C ALA A 88 -1.86 22.04 -6.17
N PHE A 89 -2.39 21.38 -5.14
CA PHE A 89 -3.20 20.16 -5.31
C PHE A 89 -4.40 20.42 -6.22
N ALA A 90 -5.21 21.44 -5.94
CA ALA A 90 -6.38 21.76 -6.76
C ALA A 90 -5.99 22.06 -8.20
N TRP A 91 -4.94 22.86 -8.42
CA TRP A 91 -4.45 23.17 -9.76
C TRP A 91 -3.97 21.94 -10.52
N LEU A 92 -3.16 21.08 -9.90
CA LEU A 92 -2.68 19.83 -10.50
C LEU A 92 -3.83 18.87 -10.79
N TYR A 93 -4.79 18.77 -9.88
CA TYR A 93 -5.96 17.91 -10.00
C TYR A 93 -6.86 18.34 -11.18
N TYR A 94 -7.22 19.63 -11.26
CA TYR A 94 -8.02 20.15 -12.37
C TYR A 94 -7.26 20.13 -13.70
N ARG A 95 -5.95 20.39 -13.70
CA ARG A 95 -5.12 20.31 -14.90
C ARG A 95 -5.11 18.89 -15.47
N ALA A 96 -4.92 17.88 -14.62
CA ALA A 96 -4.99 16.48 -15.03
C ALA A 96 -6.37 16.15 -15.62
N ASN A 97 -7.45 16.62 -14.99
CA ASN A 97 -8.81 16.40 -15.49
C ASN A 97 -9.06 17.05 -16.86
N SER A 98 -8.55 18.26 -17.09
CA SER A 98 -8.71 18.96 -18.37
C SER A 98 -7.97 18.27 -19.53
N LEU A 99 -6.82 17.67 -19.25
CA LEU A 99 -6.03 16.94 -20.24
C LEU A 99 -6.70 15.62 -20.62
N SER A 100 -7.21 14.86 -19.64
CA SER A 100 -7.95 13.62 -19.90
C SER A 100 -9.23 13.87 -20.72
N ALA A 101 -9.93 14.97 -20.48
CA ALA A 101 -11.13 15.34 -21.23
C ALA A 101 -10.82 15.70 -22.71
N ALA A 102 -9.70 16.36 -22.96
CA ALA A 102 -9.26 16.73 -24.32
C ALA A 102 -8.71 15.53 -25.12
N SER A 103 -8.10 14.55 -24.48
CA SER A 103 -7.60 13.35 -25.16
C SER A 103 -8.71 12.38 -25.58
N HIS A 104 -9.84 12.35 -24.86
CA HIS A 104 -10.94 11.45 -25.16
C HIS A 104 -11.68 11.75 -26.48
N SER A 105 -11.54 12.94 -27.06
CA SER A 105 -12.21 13.28 -28.33
C SER A 105 -11.52 12.69 -29.58
N HIS A 106 -10.35 12.05 -29.46
CA HIS A 106 -9.57 11.62 -30.63
C HIS A 106 -9.06 10.16 -30.63
N SER A 107 -9.30 9.33 -29.61
CA SER A 107 -8.82 7.94 -29.61
C SER A 107 -9.85 6.93 -29.08
N HIS A 108 -10.29 6.01 -29.95
CA HIS A 108 -11.12 4.85 -29.62
C HIS A 108 -10.31 3.60 -29.24
N SER A 109 -8.99 3.69 -29.02
CA SER A 109 -8.14 2.53 -28.70
C SER A 109 -7.71 2.50 -27.23
N ASN A 110 -8.10 1.41 -26.57
CA ASN A 110 -7.67 0.84 -25.29
C ASN A 110 -7.36 1.82 -24.14
N GLN A 111 -8.37 1.98 -23.30
CA GLN A 111 -8.49 2.77 -22.09
C GLN A 111 -7.31 2.56 -21.12
N SER A 112 -6.29 3.42 -21.19
CA SER A 112 -5.23 3.45 -20.18
C SER A 112 -5.72 4.22 -18.95
N ASN A 113 -5.84 3.48 -17.84
CA ASN A 113 -6.05 3.90 -16.46
C ASN A 113 -6.10 5.41 -16.21
N ASP A 114 -7.30 5.90 -15.96
CA ASP A 114 -7.58 7.23 -15.42
C ASP A 114 -6.97 7.33 -14.00
N SER A 115 -5.67 7.63 -13.94
CA SER A 115 -4.80 7.58 -12.75
C SER A 115 -5.06 8.74 -11.77
N ARG A 116 -6.34 8.98 -11.46
CA ARG A 116 -6.79 10.00 -10.50
C ARG A 116 -6.49 9.56 -9.07
N PHE A 117 -6.52 8.25 -8.84
CA PHE A 117 -6.24 7.59 -7.57
C PHE A 117 -4.85 6.95 -7.65
N GLY A 118 -4.06 7.05 -6.58
CA GLY A 118 -2.68 6.53 -6.52
C GLY A 118 -1.59 7.60 -6.33
N ALA A 119 -0.33 7.22 -6.51
CA ALA A 119 0.85 8.06 -6.24
C ALA A 119 1.10 9.11 -7.34
N THR A 120 0.24 10.12 -7.41
CA THR A 120 0.39 11.27 -8.30
C THR A 120 1.10 12.44 -7.61
N THR A 121 1.68 13.35 -8.39
CA THR A 121 2.27 14.59 -7.85
C THR A 121 1.23 15.40 -7.07
N ALA A 122 -0.03 15.41 -7.52
CA ALA A 122 -1.11 16.11 -6.81
C ALA A 122 -1.32 15.50 -5.41
N ASN A 123 -1.49 14.18 -5.32
CA ASN A 123 -1.69 13.48 -4.06
C ASN A 123 -0.47 13.58 -3.13
N GLY A 124 0.75 13.64 -3.67
CA GLY A 124 1.97 13.90 -2.92
C GLY A 124 1.98 15.29 -2.27
N VAL A 125 1.53 16.32 -2.98
CA VAL A 125 1.39 17.68 -2.43
C VAL A 125 0.30 17.74 -1.35
N LEU A 126 -0.81 17.03 -1.53
CA LEU A 126 -1.87 16.95 -0.51
C LEU A 126 -1.43 16.17 0.74
N LEU A 127 -0.59 15.14 0.58
CA LEU A 127 0.08 14.48 1.71
C LEU A 127 0.97 15.46 2.47
N ALA A 128 1.77 16.28 1.77
CA ALA A 128 2.59 17.30 2.41
C ALA A 128 1.72 18.32 3.16
N ALA A 129 0.60 18.77 2.58
CA ALA A 129 -0.36 19.63 3.28
C ALA A 129 -0.91 18.97 4.56
N SER A 130 -1.24 17.67 4.49
CA SER A 130 -1.73 16.90 5.64
C SER A 130 -0.70 16.79 6.76
N VAL A 131 0.59 16.68 6.44
CA VAL A 131 1.69 16.72 7.42
C VAL A 131 1.85 18.11 8.04
N LEU A 132 1.74 19.17 7.22
CA LEU A 132 1.79 20.55 7.71
C LEU A 132 0.64 20.88 8.67
N VAL A 133 -0.56 20.31 8.47
CA VAL A 133 -1.67 20.41 9.43
C VAL A 133 -1.26 19.87 10.80
N GLY A 134 -0.56 18.74 10.87
CA GLY A 134 -0.03 18.21 12.13
C GLY A 134 0.99 19.16 12.77
N GLY A 135 1.88 19.75 11.96
CA GLY A 135 2.81 20.78 12.41
C GLY A 135 2.12 22.03 12.95
N LEU A 136 1.03 22.47 12.32
CA LEU A 136 0.20 23.59 12.79
C LEU A 136 -0.43 23.27 14.15
N LEU A 137 -1.02 22.09 14.31
CA LEU A 137 -1.63 21.66 15.58
C LEU A 137 -0.58 21.56 16.70
N ALA A 138 0.61 21.02 16.41
CA ALA A 138 1.72 21.00 17.34
C ALA A 138 2.19 22.41 17.74
N LEU A 139 2.24 23.33 16.79
CA LEU A 139 2.58 24.73 17.06
C LEU A 139 1.53 25.42 17.95
N VAL A 140 0.23 25.11 17.76
CA VAL A 140 -0.84 25.58 18.66
C VAL A 140 -0.59 25.09 20.07
N GLY A 141 -0.35 23.77 20.25
CA GLY A 141 -0.08 23.19 21.55
C GLY A 141 1.16 23.80 22.23
N GLN A 142 2.23 24.04 21.47
CA GLN A 142 3.44 24.69 21.98
C GLN A 142 3.22 26.15 22.38
N THR A 143 2.47 26.91 21.56
CA THR A 143 2.35 28.37 21.73
C THR A 143 1.33 28.76 22.79
N TYR A 144 0.21 28.05 22.85
CA TYR A 144 -0.91 28.38 23.73
C TYR A 144 -1.03 27.50 24.97
N GLN A 145 -0.08 26.58 25.18
CA GLN A 145 -0.03 25.67 26.34
C GLN A 145 -1.42 25.15 26.71
N THR A 146 -2.11 24.57 25.72
CA THR A 146 -3.53 24.24 25.82
C THR A 146 -3.86 23.17 26.86
N GLY A 147 -2.86 22.62 27.56
CA GLY A 147 -3.00 21.52 28.51
C GLY A 147 -3.60 20.26 27.91
N ALA A 148 -3.74 20.21 26.58
CA ALA A 148 -4.37 19.10 25.88
C ALA A 148 -3.42 17.91 25.85
N ASP A 149 -3.95 16.74 26.17
CA ASP A 149 -3.18 15.50 26.16
C ASP A 149 -2.66 15.18 24.74
N PRO A 150 -1.49 14.53 24.60
CA PRO A 150 -0.92 14.20 23.29
C PRO A 150 -1.86 13.36 22.41
N TRP A 151 -2.69 12.49 22.99
CA TRP A 151 -3.64 11.68 22.23
C TRP A 151 -4.69 12.53 21.49
N GLN A 152 -5.11 13.66 22.07
CA GLN A 152 -6.10 14.57 21.49
C GLN A 152 -5.53 15.27 20.26
N LEU A 153 -4.24 15.61 20.28
CA LEU A 153 -3.56 16.22 19.14
C LEU A 153 -3.60 15.28 17.93
N PHE A 154 -3.26 14.00 18.12
CA PHE A 154 -3.29 13.02 17.03
C PHE A 154 -4.72 12.68 16.59
N ALA A 155 -5.69 12.63 17.52
CA ALA A 155 -7.11 12.43 17.18
C ALA A 155 -7.66 13.58 16.31
N LEU A 156 -7.40 14.82 16.74
CA LEU A 156 -7.84 16.01 16.01
C LEU A 156 -7.13 16.10 14.65
N TRP A 157 -5.84 15.76 14.60
CA TRP A 157 -5.11 15.70 13.33
C TRP A 157 -5.74 14.68 12.37
N ALA A 158 -6.02 13.46 12.83
CA ALA A 158 -6.69 12.44 12.04
C ALA A 158 -8.06 12.94 11.51
N LEU A 159 -8.86 13.58 12.38
CA LEU A 159 -10.16 14.13 12.02
C LEU A 159 -10.05 15.19 10.90
N VAL A 160 -9.08 16.10 11.01
CA VAL A 160 -8.90 17.20 10.05
C VAL A 160 -8.41 16.67 8.69
N ILE A 161 -7.57 15.65 8.65
CA ILE A 161 -7.05 15.10 7.38
C ILE A 161 -7.96 14.05 6.74
N LEU A 162 -8.97 13.54 7.45
CA LEU A 162 -9.96 12.60 6.93
C LEU A 162 -10.57 13.05 5.58
N PRO A 163 -11.07 14.28 5.40
CA PRO A 163 -11.56 14.74 4.10
C PRO A 163 -10.47 14.73 3.02
N PHE A 164 -9.20 14.96 3.38
CA PHE A 164 -8.10 14.97 2.40
C PHE A 164 -7.80 13.55 1.92
N ALA A 165 -7.74 12.58 2.84
CA ALA A 165 -7.60 11.17 2.51
C ALA A 165 -8.76 10.67 1.63
N TRP A 166 -9.99 11.08 1.96
CA TRP A 166 -11.18 10.73 1.20
C TRP A 166 -11.17 11.26 -0.24
N VAL A 167 -10.79 12.54 -0.42
CA VAL A 167 -10.73 13.18 -1.75
C VAL A 167 -9.63 12.57 -2.61
N ALA A 168 -8.46 12.31 -2.02
CA ALA A 168 -7.30 11.79 -2.75
C ALA A 168 -7.42 10.31 -3.12
N GLY A 169 -8.06 9.50 -2.26
CA GLY A 169 -8.08 8.04 -2.41
C GLY A 169 -6.68 7.43 -2.57
N PHE A 170 -5.68 8.00 -1.90
CA PHE A 170 -4.26 7.65 -2.05
C PHE A 170 -3.76 6.89 -0.82
N ASP A 171 -3.07 5.76 -1.05
CA ASP A 171 -2.46 4.90 -0.02
C ASP A 171 -1.71 5.70 1.06
N GLY A 172 -0.86 6.66 0.68
CA GLY A 172 -0.05 7.40 1.65
C GLY A 172 -0.87 8.25 2.62
N LEU A 173 -1.99 8.81 2.16
CA LEU A 173 -2.89 9.59 3.02
C LEU A 173 -3.73 8.69 3.93
N TRP A 174 -4.20 7.56 3.42
CA TRP A 174 -4.88 6.56 4.24
C TRP A 174 -3.95 5.97 5.31
N LEU A 175 -2.69 5.69 4.96
CA LEU A 175 -1.67 5.22 5.89
C LEU A 175 -1.37 6.26 6.97
N LEU A 176 -1.23 7.54 6.60
CA LEU A 176 -1.07 8.61 7.59
C LEU A 176 -2.28 8.65 8.53
N LEU A 177 -3.50 8.63 8.00
CA LEU A 177 -4.73 8.65 8.81
C LEU A 177 -4.79 7.45 9.77
N VAL A 178 -4.60 6.23 9.28
CA VAL A 178 -4.65 5.02 10.11
C VAL A 178 -3.52 4.99 11.12
N GLY A 179 -2.32 5.47 10.76
CA GLY A 179 -1.21 5.64 11.69
C GLY A 179 -1.56 6.60 12.83
N LEU A 180 -2.19 7.73 12.53
CA LEU A 180 -2.65 8.69 13.54
C LEU A 180 -3.75 8.13 14.45
N ILE A 181 -4.70 7.38 13.89
CA ILE A 181 -5.74 6.71 14.68
C ILE A 181 -5.12 5.69 15.64
N ASN A 182 -4.22 4.84 15.15
CA ASN A 182 -3.51 3.86 16.00
C ASN A 182 -2.69 4.56 17.09
N LEU A 183 -1.93 5.60 16.73
CA LEU A 183 -1.12 6.36 17.69
C LEU A 183 -1.98 7.05 18.75
N SER A 184 -3.09 7.67 18.33
CA SER A 184 -4.02 8.34 19.23
C SER A 184 -4.65 7.36 20.22
N ILE A 185 -5.14 6.22 19.73
CA ILE A 185 -5.74 5.18 20.58
C ILE A 185 -4.70 4.60 21.54
N GLY A 186 -3.47 4.35 21.08
CA GLY A 186 -2.40 3.83 21.96
C GLY A 186 -2.08 4.76 23.12
N ILE A 187 -1.85 6.04 22.83
CA ILE A 187 -1.57 7.03 23.89
C ILE A 187 -2.79 7.22 24.79
N PHE A 188 -4.01 7.20 24.24
CA PHE A 188 -5.24 7.29 25.02
C PHE A 188 -5.37 6.12 26.01
N LEU A 189 -5.20 4.87 25.53
CA LEU A 189 -5.31 3.68 26.38
C LEU A 189 -4.23 3.67 27.47
N ASP A 190 -3.01 4.07 27.14
CA ASP A 190 -1.91 4.20 28.12
C ASP A 190 -2.21 5.26 29.18
N SER A 191 -2.62 6.46 28.76
CA SER A 191 -2.95 7.59 29.65
C SER A 191 -4.08 7.27 30.64
N PHE A 192 -5.07 6.50 30.18
CA PHE A 192 -6.25 6.12 30.96
C PHE A 192 -6.20 4.68 31.48
N SER A 193 -5.04 4.01 31.43
CA SER A 193 -4.86 2.61 31.87
C SER A 193 -5.43 2.35 33.28
N HIS A 194 -5.25 3.30 34.20
CA HIS A 194 -5.79 3.26 35.56
C HIS A 194 -7.33 3.21 35.63
N LEU A 195 -8.06 3.78 34.66
CA LEU A 195 -9.53 3.77 34.62
C LEU A 195 -10.09 2.42 34.19
N TRP A 196 -9.36 1.71 33.32
CA TRP A 196 -9.83 0.47 32.71
C TRP A 196 -9.43 -0.77 33.52
N GLY A 197 -8.49 -0.62 34.47
CA GLY A 197 -8.07 -1.69 35.37
C GLY A 197 -7.57 -2.92 34.61
N ALA A 198 -7.86 -4.12 35.15
CA ALA A 198 -7.46 -5.39 34.54
C ALA A 198 -8.20 -5.74 33.23
N PHE A 199 -9.18 -4.94 32.79
CA PHE A 199 -9.95 -5.22 31.57
C PHE A 199 -9.22 -4.77 30.30
N LEU A 200 -8.43 -3.70 30.35
CA LEU A 200 -7.58 -3.21 29.25
C LEU A 200 -6.13 -3.08 29.72
N ASP A 201 -5.61 -4.17 30.26
CA ASP A 201 -4.18 -4.34 30.46
C ASP A 201 -3.44 -4.34 29.11
N GLU A 202 -2.10 -4.45 29.15
CA GLU A 202 -1.28 -4.40 27.93
C GLU A 202 -1.69 -5.48 26.90
N GLN A 203 -2.17 -6.63 27.36
CA GLN A 203 -2.71 -7.70 26.50
C GLN A 203 -4.03 -7.30 25.85
N GLY A 204 -4.96 -6.73 26.61
CA GLY A 204 -6.22 -6.18 26.11
C GLY A 204 -6.02 -5.04 25.11
N GLN A 205 -5.01 -4.20 25.30
CA GLN A 205 -4.66 -3.14 24.34
C GLN A 205 -4.22 -3.71 22.99
N LEU A 206 -3.41 -4.78 22.99
CA LEU A 206 -3.03 -5.49 21.76
C LEU A 206 -4.25 -6.06 21.03
N LEU A 207 -5.24 -6.60 21.75
CA LEU A 207 -6.50 -7.08 21.16
C LEU A 207 -7.28 -5.94 20.48
N ILE A 208 -7.31 -4.74 21.06
CA ILE A 208 -7.92 -3.56 20.42
C ILE A 208 -7.21 -3.26 19.10
N PHE A 209 -5.88 -3.25 19.09
CA PHE A 209 -5.10 -3.01 17.88
C PHE A 209 -5.33 -4.06 16.78
N ILE A 210 -5.45 -5.34 17.16
CA ILE A 210 -5.79 -6.43 16.25
C ILE A 210 -7.17 -6.19 15.64
N CYS A 211 -8.19 -5.98 16.48
CA CYS A 211 -9.56 -5.77 16.04
C CYS A 211 -9.70 -4.54 15.14
N LEU A 212 -9.08 -3.43 15.51
CA LEU A 212 -9.11 -2.18 14.74
C LEU A 212 -8.50 -2.35 13.35
N ASN A 213 -7.27 -2.87 13.27
CA ASN A 213 -6.57 -2.98 11.99
C ASN A 213 -7.18 -4.06 11.10
N LEU A 214 -7.71 -5.14 11.70
CA LEU A 214 -8.45 -6.16 10.95
C LEU A 214 -9.79 -5.62 10.43
N ALA A 215 -10.50 -4.78 11.19
CA ALA A 215 -11.72 -4.12 10.75
C ALA A 215 -11.45 -3.15 9.60
N ILE A 216 -10.39 -2.35 9.68
CA ILE A 216 -9.96 -1.47 8.58
C ILE A 216 -9.60 -2.28 7.34
N TYR A 217 -8.80 -3.33 7.51
CA TYR A 217 -8.41 -4.23 6.43
C TYR A 217 -9.63 -4.83 5.70
N TYR A 218 -10.56 -5.44 6.44
CA TYR A 218 -11.76 -6.02 5.82
C TYR A 218 -12.71 -4.96 5.25
N ALA A 219 -12.81 -3.78 5.86
CA ALA A 219 -13.59 -2.69 5.31
C ALA A 219 -13.07 -2.31 3.91
N PHE A 220 -11.76 -2.13 3.75
CA PHE A 220 -11.16 -1.82 2.45
C PHE A 220 -11.33 -2.98 1.45
N VAL A 221 -11.10 -4.23 1.86
CA VAL A 221 -11.31 -5.40 0.99
C VAL A 221 -12.77 -5.52 0.51
N LEU A 222 -13.76 -5.14 1.33
CA LEU A 222 -15.18 -5.19 0.96
C LEU A 222 -15.64 -3.98 0.13
N LEU A 223 -15.03 -2.82 0.36
CA LEU A 223 -15.29 -1.56 -0.35
C LEU A 223 -14.58 -1.50 -1.71
N ASP A 224 -13.49 -2.25 -1.88
CA ASP A 224 -12.71 -2.38 -3.11
C ASP A 224 -13.47 -3.24 -4.16
N ARG A 225 -14.61 -2.71 -4.64
CA ARG A 225 -15.41 -3.32 -5.71
C ARG A 225 -14.92 -2.99 -7.11
N ASN A 226 -14.14 -1.91 -7.26
CA ASN A 226 -13.66 -1.41 -8.56
C ASN A 226 -12.14 -1.38 -8.57
N VAL A 227 -11.52 -1.92 -9.64
CA VAL A 227 -10.05 -1.96 -9.85
C VAL A 227 -9.40 -0.57 -9.79
N VAL A 228 -10.18 0.50 -10.00
CA VAL A 228 -9.70 1.89 -9.96
C VAL A 228 -10.70 2.75 -9.16
N GLY A 229 -10.58 2.72 -7.83
CA GLY A 229 -11.48 3.42 -6.92
C GLY A 229 -10.75 4.11 -5.77
N ARG A 230 -11.43 5.04 -5.08
CA ARG A 230 -10.89 5.73 -3.89
C ARG A 230 -10.54 4.81 -2.72
N TRP A 231 -11.13 3.62 -2.74
CA TRP A 231 -10.96 2.55 -1.75
C TRP A 231 -9.95 1.49 -2.20
N HIS A 232 -9.40 1.61 -3.42
CA HIS A 232 -8.36 0.73 -3.92
C HIS A 232 -7.01 1.15 -3.33
N ALA A 233 -6.72 0.68 -2.12
CA ALA A 233 -5.54 1.04 -1.34
C ALA A 233 -4.75 -0.22 -0.91
N PRO A 234 -4.05 -0.89 -1.85
CA PRO A 234 -3.42 -2.18 -1.59
C PRO A 234 -2.30 -2.09 -0.55
N ILE A 235 -1.57 -0.97 -0.48
CA ILE A 235 -0.48 -0.81 0.51
C ILE A 235 -1.10 -0.67 1.91
N LEU A 236 -2.18 0.09 2.05
CA LEU A 236 -2.92 0.18 3.31
C LEU A 236 -3.38 -1.20 3.79
N GLU A 237 -4.00 -1.98 2.90
CA GLU A 237 -4.46 -3.33 3.22
C GLU A 237 -3.32 -4.22 3.72
N TYR A 238 -2.17 -4.20 3.05
CA TYR A 238 -1.00 -4.96 3.47
C TYR A 238 -0.47 -4.49 4.82
N VAL A 239 -0.33 -3.19 5.05
CA VAL A 239 0.18 -2.64 6.31
C VAL A 239 -0.76 -2.95 7.47
N CYS A 240 -2.08 -2.78 7.30
CA CYS A 240 -3.06 -3.11 8.34
C CYS A 240 -3.08 -4.60 8.66
N SER A 241 -3.02 -5.47 7.64
CA SER A 241 -2.96 -6.92 7.85
C SER A 241 -1.65 -7.33 8.55
N LEU A 242 -0.50 -6.77 8.13
CA LEU A 242 0.80 -6.98 8.77
C LEU A 242 0.78 -6.57 10.24
N PHE A 243 0.28 -5.37 10.53
CA PHE A 243 0.22 -4.84 11.88
C PHE A 243 -0.68 -5.70 12.77
N ALA A 244 -1.88 -6.07 12.29
CA ALA A 244 -2.79 -6.94 13.02
C ALA A 244 -2.15 -8.32 13.33
N MET A 245 -1.56 -8.99 12.34
CA MET A 245 -0.89 -10.27 12.59
C MET A 245 0.36 -10.11 13.47
N GLY A 246 1.10 -9.02 13.33
CA GLY A 246 2.25 -8.69 14.16
C GLY A 246 1.86 -8.59 15.63
N CYS A 247 0.82 -7.81 15.95
CA CYS A 247 0.24 -7.73 17.29
C CYS A 247 -0.23 -9.10 17.80
N PHE A 248 -0.84 -9.92 16.93
CA PHE A 248 -1.33 -11.23 17.33
C PHE A 248 -0.21 -12.22 17.63
N THR A 249 0.82 -12.22 16.79
CA THR A 249 2.04 -13.03 16.98
C THR A 249 2.76 -12.62 18.25
N TRP A 250 2.87 -11.31 18.49
CA TRP A 250 3.45 -10.76 19.71
C TRP A 250 2.65 -11.18 20.95
N LEU A 251 1.32 -11.04 20.91
CA LEU A 251 0.44 -11.43 22.01
C LEU A 251 0.57 -12.92 22.36
N ILE A 252 0.57 -13.81 21.36
CA ILE A 252 0.76 -15.25 21.59
C ILE A 252 2.16 -15.56 22.11
N THR A 253 3.19 -14.89 21.59
CA THR A 253 4.56 -15.06 22.07
C THR A 253 4.68 -14.63 23.54
N TRP A 254 4.08 -13.50 23.90
CA TRP A 254 4.01 -13.05 25.28
C TRP A 254 3.35 -14.13 26.15
N LEU A 255 2.16 -14.61 25.76
CA LEU A 255 1.43 -15.63 26.50
C LEU A 255 2.24 -16.92 26.70
N ILE A 256 3.07 -17.27 25.70
CA ILE A 256 3.99 -18.39 25.81
C ILE A 256 5.01 -18.14 26.92
N PHE A 257 5.51 -16.93 27.18
CA PHE A 257 6.53 -16.72 28.22
C PHE A 257 5.95 -16.33 29.60
N ASP A 258 4.73 -15.81 29.67
CA ASP A 258 4.11 -15.28 30.90
C ASP A 258 3.28 -16.34 31.65
N ASP A 259 3.78 -17.57 31.70
CA ASP A 259 3.13 -18.72 32.36
C ASP A 259 1.77 -19.18 31.78
N PHE A 260 1.74 -19.44 30.46
CA PHE A 260 0.67 -20.15 29.70
C PHE A 260 -0.15 -21.21 30.48
N PHE A 261 0.47 -21.97 31.39
CA PHE A 261 -0.14 -23.09 32.11
C PHE A 261 -0.88 -22.71 33.40
N LYS A 262 -0.93 -21.42 33.78
CA LYS A 262 -1.71 -20.98 34.95
C LYS A 262 -3.23 -21.10 34.78
N GLY A 263 -3.70 -21.36 33.55
CA GLY A 263 -5.07 -21.81 33.30
C GLY A 263 -6.14 -20.74 33.55
N ASP A 264 -5.83 -19.48 33.26
CA ASP A 264 -6.84 -18.44 33.23
C ASP A 264 -7.68 -18.59 31.94
N GLY A 265 -9.00 -18.39 32.08
CA GLY A 265 -9.91 -18.53 30.95
C GLY A 265 -9.59 -17.56 29.81
N PHE A 266 -9.09 -16.36 30.13
CA PHE A 266 -8.79 -15.29 29.17
C PHE A 266 -7.67 -15.68 28.20
N SER A 267 -6.53 -16.18 28.69
CA SER A 267 -5.45 -16.70 27.83
C SER A 267 -5.92 -17.79 26.87
N THR A 268 -6.78 -18.70 27.34
CA THR A 268 -7.35 -19.75 26.49
C THR A 268 -8.18 -19.17 25.35
N TRP A 269 -9.00 -18.15 25.61
CA TRP A 269 -9.77 -17.45 24.58
C TRP A 269 -8.89 -16.75 23.55
N ILE A 270 -7.77 -16.14 23.97
CA ILE A 270 -6.81 -15.50 23.05
C ILE A 270 -6.22 -16.52 22.07
N VAL A 271 -5.78 -17.67 22.57
CA VAL A 271 -5.20 -18.74 21.74
C VAL A 271 -6.25 -19.32 20.79
N CYS A 272 -7.46 -19.57 21.28
CA CYS A 272 -8.58 -19.99 20.42
C CYS A 272 -8.88 -18.96 19.33
N GLY A 273 -8.86 -17.67 19.67
CA GLY A 273 -9.01 -16.57 18.72
C GLY A 273 -7.91 -16.56 17.65
N TYR A 274 -6.65 -16.80 18.05
CA TYR A 274 -5.52 -16.91 17.13
C TYR A 274 -5.65 -18.06 16.15
N LEU A 275 -5.98 -19.26 16.65
CA LEU A 275 -6.21 -20.43 15.80
C LEU A 275 -7.41 -20.21 14.87
N ALA A 276 -8.50 -19.64 15.39
CA ALA A 276 -9.68 -19.31 14.59
C ALA A 276 -9.35 -18.32 13.47
N HIS A 277 -8.54 -17.28 13.73
CA HIS A 277 -8.09 -16.33 12.72
C HIS A 277 -7.22 -16.98 11.64
N LEU A 278 -6.27 -17.85 12.01
CA LEU A 278 -5.44 -18.57 11.04
C LEU A 278 -6.29 -19.49 10.15
N VAL A 279 -7.21 -20.25 10.74
CA VAL A 279 -8.10 -21.16 10.02
C VAL A 279 -9.05 -20.37 9.10
N LEU A 280 -9.70 -19.33 9.62
CA LEU A 280 -10.62 -18.51 8.86
C LEU A 280 -9.90 -17.76 7.73
N GLY A 281 -8.75 -17.17 8.03
CA GLY A 281 -7.89 -16.51 7.05
C GLY A 281 -7.45 -17.48 5.96
N PHE A 282 -7.03 -18.69 6.33
CA PHE A 282 -6.70 -19.73 5.36
C PHE A 282 -7.91 -20.06 4.46
N VAL A 283 -9.08 -20.32 5.03
CA VAL A 283 -10.27 -20.69 4.24
C VAL A 283 -10.72 -19.55 3.32
N ILE A 284 -10.81 -18.33 3.82
CA ILE A 284 -11.23 -17.15 3.04
C ILE A 284 -10.25 -16.90 1.91
N PHE A 285 -8.95 -16.79 2.20
CA PHE A 285 -7.97 -16.39 1.20
C PHE A 285 -7.52 -17.53 0.29
N ARG A 286 -7.80 -18.79 0.64
CA ARG A 286 -7.54 -19.94 -0.22
C ARG A 286 -8.68 -20.21 -1.21
N TYR A 287 -9.93 -19.97 -0.81
CA TYR A 287 -11.10 -20.42 -1.58
C TYR A 287 -12.07 -19.32 -1.99
N ARG A 288 -12.19 -18.22 -1.25
CA ARG A 288 -13.13 -17.13 -1.56
C ARG A 288 -12.44 -15.96 -2.24
N LEU A 289 -11.30 -15.52 -1.69
CA LEU A 289 -10.54 -14.36 -2.13
C LEU A 289 -9.08 -14.77 -2.36
N PRO A 290 -8.73 -15.39 -3.50
CA PRO A 290 -7.39 -15.93 -3.73
C PRO A 290 -6.30 -14.86 -3.65
N ARG A 291 -5.69 -14.71 -2.46
CA ARG A 291 -4.62 -13.74 -2.18
C ARG A 291 -3.51 -14.45 -1.41
N ILE A 292 -2.27 -14.32 -1.90
CA ILE A 292 -1.11 -15.04 -1.34
C ILE A 292 -0.59 -14.35 -0.07
N TYR A 293 -0.72 -13.03 -0.01
CA TYR A 293 -0.11 -12.22 1.05
C TYR A 293 -0.59 -12.59 2.47
N PRO A 294 -1.91 -12.66 2.77
CA PRO A 294 -2.36 -13.04 4.11
C PRO A 294 -2.00 -14.49 4.50
N LEU A 295 -1.92 -15.40 3.52
CA LEU A 295 -1.48 -16.78 3.74
C LEU A 295 -0.01 -16.84 4.14
N ALA A 296 0.84 -16.06 3.47
CA ALA A 296 2.25 -15.96 3.80
C ALA A 296 2.42 -15.41 5.22
N LEU A 297 1.67 -14.35 5.55
CA LEU A 297 1.71 -13.71 6.85
C LEU A 297 1.29 -14.66 7.99
N GLY A 298 0.20 -15.43 7.81
CA GLY A 298 -0.22 -16.46 8.76
C GLY A 298 0.80 -17.60 8.90
N GLY A 299 1.41 -18.03 7.79
CA GLY A 299 2.47 -19.04 7.82
C GLY A 299 3.71 -18.57 8.58
N PHE A 300 4.19 -17.35 8.33
CA PHE A 300 5.33 -16.79 9.06
C PHE A 300 5.02 -16.54 10.54
N SER A 301 3.79 -16.13 10.86
CA SER A 301 3.32 -16.04 12.24
C SER A 301 3.39 -17.40 12.95
N LEU A 302 2.93 -18.48 12.31
CA LEU A 302 2.98 -19.83 12.87
C LEU A 302 4.42 -20.30 13.10
N ILE A 303 5.35 -19.96 12.20
CA ILE A 303 6.77 -20.24 12.37
C ILE A 303 7.34 -19.47 13.57
N ALA A 304 7.02 -18.19 13.72
CA ALA A 304 7.49 -17.38 14.83
C ALA A 304 6.96 -17.89 16.19
N VAL A 305 5.65 -18.17 16.27
CA VAL A 305 5.01 -18.74 17.46
C VAL A 305 5.58 -20.13 17.77
N GLY A 306 5.76 -20.98 16.76
CA GLY A 306 6.35 -22.30 16.93
C GLY A 306 7.80 -22.24 17.43
N ALA A 307 8.59 -21.28 16.93
CA ALA A 307 9.94 -21.04 17.43
C ALA A 307 9.93 -20.56 18.89
N ALA A 308 9.04 -19.64 19.26
CA ALA A 308 8.87 -19.19 20.64
C ALA A 308 8.50 -20.34 21.58
N LEU A 309 7.59 -21.21 21.16
CA LEU A 309 7.20 -22.41 21.91
C LEU A 309 8.38 -23.38 22.09
N LEU A 310 9.16 -23.63 21.02
CA LEU A 310 10.36 -24.47 21.11
C LEU A 310 11.41 -23.87 22.04
N ILE A 311 11.61 -22.55 22.01
CA ILE A 311 12.51 -21.86 22.95
C ILE A 311 12.08 -22.16 24.38
N ARG A 312 10.80 -21.95 24.71
CA ARG A 312 10.31 -22.24 26.06
C ARG A 312 10.52 -23.70 26.47
N LEU A 313 10.11 -24.65 25.61
CA LEU A 313 10.18 -26.07 25.93
C LEU A 313 11.62 -26.61 26.05
N MET A 314 12.57 -26.04 25.32
CA MET A 314 13.95 -26.57 25.26
C MET A 314 14.93 -25.87 26.20
N PHE A 315 14.69 -24.62 26.61
CA PHE A 315 15.62 -23.87 27.45
C PHE A 315 15.29 -23.89 28.94
N GLU A 316 14.18 -24.50 29.34
CA GLU A 316 13.79 -24.59 30.75
C GLU A 316 14.67 -25.60 31.53
N ASP A 317 15.14 -26.71 30.91
CA ASP A 317 15.87 -27.79 31.60
C ASP A 317 17.07 -28.44 30.83
N ASN A 318 17.42 -28.00 29.61
CA ASN A 318 18.32 -28.73 28.69
C ASN A 318 19.60 -27.97 28.28
N ASP A 319 20.54 -28.69 27.60
CA ASP A 319 21.79 -28.14 27.07
C ASP A 319 21.50 -27.01 26.04
N PRO A 320 21.97 -25.77 26.31
CA PRO A 320 21.67 -24.61 25.47
C PRO A 320 22.16 -24.75 24.03
N ILE A 321 23.25 -25.46 23.77
CA ILE A 321 23.85 -25.55 22.42
C ILE A 321 22.94 -26.36 21.48
N GLY A 322 22.40 -27.49 21.97
CA GLY A 322 21.48 -28.33 21.21
C GLY A 322 20.18 -27.60 20.86
N GLY A 323 19.61 -26.88 21.84
CA GLY A 323 18.38 -26.09 21.64
C GLY A 323 18.52 -25.06 20.53
N PHE A 324 19.61 -24.30 20.50
CA PHE A 324 19.85 -23.30 19.44
C PHE A 324 19.93 -23.93 18.04
N LEU A 325 20.60 -25.08 17.89
CA LEU A 325 20.69 -25.78 16.61
C LEU A 325 19.33 -26.30 16.13
N PHE A 326 18.52 -26.88 17.03
CA PHE A 326 17.19 -27.38 16.69
C PHE A 326 16.23 -26.27 16.27
N ILE A 327 16.24 -25.13 16.99
CA ILE A 327 15.41 -23.98 16.62
C ILE A 327 15.86 -23.39 15.27
N GLY A 328 17.17 -23.26 15.05
CA GLY A 328 17.71 -22.81 13.77
C GLY A 328 17.29 -23.71 12.62
N LEU A 329 17.40 -25.04 12.80
CA LEU A 329 16.95 -26.03 11.84
C LEU A 329 15.44 -25.94 11.57
N TYR A 330 14.62 -25.81 12.63
CA TYR A 330 13.17 -25.62 12.52
C TYR A 330 12.83 -24.39 11.68
N ILE A 331 13.42 -23.23 11.98
CA ILE A 331 13.16 -21.99 11.25
C ILE A 331 13.52 -22.15 9.77
N ILE A 332 14.66 -22.75 9.44
CA ILE A 332 15.11 -22.96 8.06
C ILE A 332 14.14 -23.91 7.33
N LEU A 333 13.82 -25.06 7.91
CA LEU A 333 12.94 -26.05 7.28
C LEU A 333 11.52 -25.52 7.11
N ALA A 334 10.96 -24.89 8.13
CA ALA A 334 9.60 -24.38 8.10
C ALA A 334 9.46 -23.19 7.13
N SER A 335 10.41 -22.26 7.12
CA SER A 335 10.40 -21.13 6.18
C SER A 335 10.60 -21.57 4.72
N THR A 336 11.47 -22.56 4.49
CA THR A 336 11.68 -23.15 3.16
C THR A 336 10.43 -23.88 2.68
N GLY A 337 9.83 -24.73 3.53
CA GLY A 337 8.60 -25.45 3.23
C GLY A 337 7.44 -24.50 2.91
N LEU A 338 7.25 -23.47 3.73
CA LEU A 338 6.24 -22.43 3.50
C LEU A 338 6.48 -21.72 2.16
N SER A 339 7.73 -21.33 1.87
CA SER A 339 8.08 -20.63 0.63
C SER A 339 7.81 -21.48 -0.62
N ILE A 340 8.12 -22.78 -0.57
CA ILE A 340 7.84 -23.73 -1.67
C ILE A 340 6.32 -23.84 -1.88
N TRP A 341 5.57 -24.05 -0.80
CA TRP A 341 4.11 -24.18 -0.86
C TRP A 341 3.45 -22.90 -1.40
N LEU A 342 3.87 -21.72 -0.95
CA LEU A 342 3.37 -20.43 -1.44
C LEU A 342 3.69 -20.24 -2.94
N LYS A 343 4.88 -20.65 -3.40
CA LYS A 343 5.26 -20.57 -4.82
C LYS A 343 4.42 -21.50 -5.69
N GLU A 344 4.10 -22.70 -5.22
CA GLU A 344 3.22 -23.62 -5.93
C GLU A 344 1.78 -23.08 -5.98
N LEU A 345 1.29 -22.54 -4.86
CA LEU A 345 -0.04 -21.93 -4.79
C LEU A 345 -0.15 -20.71 -5.71
N SER A 346 0.89 -19.86 -5.75
CA SER A 346 0.98 -18.72 -6.66
C SER A 346 0.81 -19.13 -8.13
N ARG A 347 1.47 -20.22 -8.54
CA ARG A 347 1.35 -20.78 -9.89
C ARG A 347 -0.07 -21.26 -10.20
N LYS A 348 -0.77 -21.85 -9.22
CA LYS A 348 -2.15 -22.34 -9.37
C LYS A 348 -3.18 -21.21 -9.44
N LEU A 349 -2.94 -20.09 -8.74
CA LEU A 349 -3.88 -18.96 -8.69
C LEU A 349 -3.77 -18.01 -9.90
N LYS A 350 -2.58 -17.89 -10.51
CA LYS A 350 -2.33 -17.03 -11.68
C LYS A 350 -3.22 -17.31 -12.91
N PRO A 351 -3.49 -18.56 -13.33
CA PRO A 351 -4.38 -18.82 -14.45
C PRO A 351 -5.86 -18.55 -14.14
N LEU A 352 -6.30 -18.71 -12.88
CA LEU A 352 -7.69 -18.46 -12.46
C LEU A 352 -8.05 -16.97 -12.53
N SER A 353 -7.12 -16.07 -12.20
CA SER A 353 -7.34 -14.63 -12.35
C SER A 353 -7.42 -14.20 -13.81
N GLN A 354 -6.68 -14.87 -14.70
CA GLN A 354 -6.72 -14.58 -16.15
C GLN A 354 -8.03 -15.06 -16.77
N SER A 355 -8.50 -16.27 -16.44
CA SER A 355 -9.77 -16.79 -16.96
C SER A 355 -11.00 -16.05 -16.44
N MET A 356 -10.96 -15.53 -15.20
CA MET A 356 -12.07 -14.73 -14.65
C MET A 356 -12.17 -13.34 -15.29
N SER A 357 -11.05 -12.76 -15.71
CA SER A 357 -11.01 -11.48 -16.44
C SER A 357 -11.54 -11.60 -17.88
N GLU A 358 -11.44 -12.78 -18.50
CA GLU A 358 -11.98 -13.05 -19.84
C GLU A 358 -13.49 -13.38 -19.83
N LEU A 359 -14.08 -13.60 -18.65
CA LEU A 359 -15.50 -13.91 -18.46
C LEU A 359 -16.35 -12.71 -18.04
N GLU A 360 -15.76 -11.51 -17.88
CA GLU A 360 -16.55 -10.29 -17.80
C GLU A 360 -17.24 -10.08 -19.16
N PRO A 361 -18.59 -10.05 -19.22
CA PRO A 361 -19.28 -9.86 -20.48
C PRO A 361 -18.88 -8.50 -21.05
N GLU A 362 -18.53 -8.46 -22.34
CA GLU A 362 -18.45 -7.19 -23.06
C GLU A 362 -19.68 -6.34 -22.70
N PRO A 363 -19.51 -5.03 -22.42
CA PRO A 363 -20.66 -4.17 -22.27
C PRO A 363 -21.50 -4.35 -23.52
N MET A 364 -22.75 -4.82 -23.37
CA MET A 364 -23.68 -4.99 -24.48
C MET A 364 -23.60 -3.73 -25.33
N SER A 365 -22.91 -3.82 -26.47
CA SER A 365 -23.04 -2.83 -27.51
C SER A 365 -24.52 -2.79 -27.82
N GLU A 366 -25.07 -1.58 -27.78
CA GLU A 366 -26.44 -1.31 -28.16
C GLU A 366 -26.76 -2.13 -29.41
N LEU A 367 -27.76 -3.00 -29.28
CA LEU A 367 -28.46 -3.61 -30.39
C LEU A 367 -28.80 -2.48 -31.37
N GLU A 368 -28.03 -2.37 -32.45
CA GLU A 368 -28.40 -1.55 -33.59
C GLU A 368 -29.79 -2.01 -34.04
N PRO A 369 -30.78 -1.11 -34.16
CA PRO A 369 -32.08 -1.51 -34.67
C PRO A 369 -31.93 -1.91 -36.14
N GLU A 370 -32.35 -3.15 -36.41
CA GLU A 370 -32.47 -3.76 -37.73
C GLU A 370 -33.06 -2.77 -38.77
N PRO A 371 -32.39 -2.54 -39.92
CA PRO A 371 -32.89 -1.59 -40.90
C PRO A 371 -34.14 -2.15 -41.58
N ALA A 372 -35.25 -1.44 -41.39
CA ALA A 372 -36.55 -1.72 -42.00
C ALA A 372 -36.46 -1.95 -43.52
N ALA A 373 -37.21 -2.96 -43.96
CA ALA A 373 -37.40 -3.41 -45.32
C ALA A 373 -37.41 -2.30 -46.39
N ARG A 374 -36.46 -2.36 -47.32
CA ARG A 374 -36.56 -1.78 -48.67
C ARG A 374 -36.67 -2.91 -49.69
N ALA A 375 -37.89 -3.32 -50.00
CA ALA A 375 -38.21 -3.99 -51.26
C ALA A 375 -39.71 -3.94 -51.51
N THR A 376 -40.15 -3.03 -52.39
CA THR A 376 -41.13 -3.25 -53.48
C THR A 376 -41.55 -1.89 -54.03
N GLN A 377 -40.77 -1.33 -54.97
CA GLN A 377 -41.35 -0.51 -56.02
C GLN A 377 -41.90 -1.48 -57.07
N GLY A 378 -43.22 -1.60 -57.10
CA GLY A 378 -43.96 -2.35 -58.10
C GLY A 378 -43.80 -1.71 -59.47
N LYS A 379 -43.33 -2.52 -60.40
CA LYS A 379 -43.31 -2.28 -61.84
C LYS A 379 -44.76 -2.35 -62.33
N VAL A 380 -45.35 -1.21 -62.72
CA VAL A 380 -46.65 -1.14 -63.41
C VAL A 380 -46.50 -1.87 -64.74
N GLY A 381 -47.45 -2.77 -65.02
CA GLY A 381 -47.45 -3.63 -66.19
C GLY A 381 -47.80 -2.89 -67.48
N ASP A 382 -47.05 -3.20 -68.53
CA ASP A 382 -47.49 -3.07 -69.92
C ASP A 382 -48.36 -4.29 -70.26
N ILE A 383 -49.60 -4.04 -70.65
CA ILE A 383 -50.49 -5.01 -71.32
C ILE A 383 -50.41 -4.72 -72.81
N HIS A 384 -50.13 -5.77 -73.58
CA HIS A 384 -50.05 -5.78 -75.04
C HIS A 384 -51.43 -5.64 -75.71
N GLU A 385 -51.40 -5.02 -76.90
CA GLU A 385 -52.20 -5.29 -78.12
C GLU A 385 -53.59 -4.67 -78.37
N GLN A 386 -53.62 -3.90 -79.47
CA GLN A 386 -54.59 -3.88 -80.58
C GLN A 386 -56.10 -3.83 -80.28
N GLN A 387 -56.71 -2.65 -80.46
CA GLN A 387 -57.58 -2.31 -81.60
C GLN A 387 -58.01 -0.84 -81.55
#